data_AF-A0AB73TPH2-F1
#
_entry.id   AF-A0AB73TPH2-F1
#
_cell.length_a   1.000
_cell.length_b   1.000
_cell.length_c   1.000
_cell.angle_alpha   90.00
_cell.angle_beta   90.00
_cell.angle_gamma   90.00
#
_symmetry.space_group_name_H-M   'P 1'
#
loop_
_entity.id
_entity.type
_entity.pdbx_description
1 polymer ?
#
loop_
_entity_poly.entity_id
_entity_poly.type
_entity_poly.pdbx_seq_one_letter_code
_entity_poly.pdbx_strand_id
1 'polypeptide(L)'
;MELGKSDYQLFDRPIYAFKQLKESHPTDKIEQIKKEYKEHWQKWKEIQLQTAALLPDMYGMSKPKIESWTNGWNLRSHFWSAYRSESRQDENACLAVLLNQKQYQIYLM
;
A
#
# COMPACT_ATOMS: atom_id res chain seq x y z
N MET A 1 -9.58 -5.76 11.53
CA MET A 1 -9.83 -5.83 10.08
C MET A 1 -8.85 -6.82 9.48
N GLU A 2 -9.27 -7.72 8.58
CA GLU A 2 -8.41 -8.82 8.10
C GLU A 2 -8.22 -8.79 6.58
N LEU A 3 -7.01 -9.06 6.10
CA LEU A 3 -6.73 -9.21 4.67
C LEU A 3 -7.33 -10.52 4.14
N GLY A 4 -7.99 -10.44 2.99
CA GLY A 4 -8.58 -11.57 2.30
C GLY A 4 -7.99 -11.75 0.91
N LYS A 5 -8.41 -12.81 0.22
CA LYS A 5 -7.89 -13.18 -1.11
C LYS A 5 -7.96 -12.04 -2.14
N SER A 6 -9.03 -11.25 -2.12
CA SER A 6 -9.22 -10.12 -3.05
C SER A 6 -8.15 -9.03 -2.87
N ASP A 7 -7.62 -8.82 -1.66
CA ASP A 7 -6.56 -7.84 -1.41
C ASP A 7 -5.25 -8.21 -2.15
N TYR A 8 -4.99 -9.51 -2.35
CA TYR A 8 -3.84 -10.01 -3.12
C TYR A 8 -4.14 -10.01 -4.62
N GLN A 9 -5.35 -10.44 -5.00
CA GLN A 9 -5.77 -10.50 -6.41
C GLN A 9 -5.86 -9.13 -7.08
N LEU A 10 -5.98 -8.04 -6.32
CA LEU A 10 -5.92 -6.66 -6.82
C LEU A 10 -4.68 -6.41 -7.71
N PHE A 11 -3.57 -7.08 -7.39
CA PHE A 11 -2.28 -6.95 -8.07
C PHE A 11 -2.10 -7.98 -9.20
N ASP A 12 -3.09 -8.81 -9.49
CA ASP A 12 -3.02 -9.77 -10.61
C ASP A 12 -3.46 -9.10 -11.91
N ARG A 13 -2.62 -8.21 -12.44
CA ARG A 13 -2.97 -7.36 -13.58
C ARG A 13 -1.83 -7.20 -14.57
N PRO A 14 -2.12 -7.18 -15.88
CA PRO A 14 -1.10 -7.03 -16.92
C PRO A 14 -0.67 -5.57 -17.14
N ILE A 15 -1.53 -4.60 -16.80
CA ILE A 15 -1.31 -3.17 -17.09
C ILE A 15 -1.49 -2.34 -15.83
N TYR A 16 -0.48 -1.52 -15.52
CA TYR A 16 -0.48 -0.60 -14.38
C TYR A 16 -0.46 0.88 -14.77
N ALA A 17 0.09 1.19 -15.94
CA ALA A 17 0.21 2.57 -16.41
C ALA A 17 -1.15 3.14 -16.82
N PHE A 18 -1.51 4.31 -16.30
CA PHE A 18 -2.80 4.92 -16.65
C PHE A 18 -2.91 5.25 -18.14
N LYS A 19 -1.79 5.58 -18.81
CA LYS A 19 -1.77 5.81 -20.25
C LYS A 19 -2.25 4.56 -21.01
N GLN A 20 -1.63 3.41 -20.75
CA GLN A 20 -1.98 2.14 -21.38
C GLN A 20 -3.40 1.69 -21.00
N LEU A 21 -3.85 1.93 -19.76
CA LEU A 21 -5.23 1.65 -19.36
C LEU A 21 -6.23 2.47 -20.18
N LYS A 22 -5.98 3.76 -20.40
CA LYS A 22 -6.81 4.64 -21.23
C LYS A 22 -6.86 4.24 -22.69
N GLU A 23 -5.79 3.65 -23.21
CA GLU A 23 -5.72 3.14 -24.58
C GLU A 23 -6.45 1.81 -24.76
N SER A 24 -6.53 0.98 -23.70
CA SER A 24 -7.02 -0.40 -23.78
C SER A 24 -8.40 -0.63 -23.15
N HIS A 25 -8.90 0.30 -22.34
CA HIS A 25 -10.15 0.14 -21.60
C HIS A 25 -11.04 1.39 -21.72
N PRO A 26 -12.36 1.22 -21.67
CA PRO A 26 -13.28 2.35 -21.60
C PRO A 26 -13.19 3.05 -20.23
N THR A 27 -13.60 4.32 -20.19
CA THR A 27 -13.44 5.20 -19.02
C THR A 27 -14.12 4.66 -17.75
N ASP A 28 -15.32 4.10 -17.88
CA ASP A 28 -16.06 3.48 -16.78
C ASP A 28 -15.28 2.34 -16.12
N LYS A 29 -14.61 1.51 -16.93
CA LYS A 29 -13.78 0.43 -16.42
C LYS A 29 -12.55 0.96 -15.67
N ILE A 30 -11.95 2.05 -16.15
CA ILE A 30 -10.82 2.71 -15.48
C ILE A 30 -11.23 3.30 -14.13
N GLU A 31 -12.39 3.94 -14.06
CA GLU A 31 -12.91 4.47 -12.80
C GLU A 31 -13.26 3.34 -11.80
N GLN A 32 -13.80 2.22 -12.28
CA GLN A 32 -13.99 1.02 -11.46
C GLN A 32 -12.65 0.53 -10.88
N ILE A 33 -11.62 0.40 -11.72
CA ILE A 33 -10.28 -0.01 -11.29
C ILE A 33 -9.74 0.91 -10.20
N LYS A 34 -9.86 2.24 -10.37
CA LYS A 34 -9.39 3.21 -9.37
C LYS A 34 -10.17 3.07 -8.06
N LYS A 35 -11.47 2.86 -8.14
CA LYS A 35 -12.33 2.65 -6.97
C LYS A 35 -11.88 1.41 -6.19
N GLU A 36 -11.70 0.28 -6.88
CA GLU A 36 -11.21 -0.98 -6.28
C GLU A 36 -9.85 -0.77 -5.60
N TYR A 37 -8.88 -0.15 -6.29
CA TYR A 37 -7.57 0.15 -5.70
C TYR A 37 -7.67 1.02 -4.45
N LYS A 38 -8.52 2.05 -4.48
CA LYS A 38 -8.71 2.95 -3.34
C LYS A 38 -9.34 2.25 -2.14
N GLU A 39 -10.32 1.38 -2.36
CA GLU A 39 -10.99 0.60 -1.31
C GLU A 39 -10.00 -0.33 -0.60
N HIS A 40 -9.26 -1.15 -1.36
CA HIS A 40 -8.24 -2.05 -0.82
C HIS A 40 -7.08 -1.29 -0.16
N TRP A 41 -6.69 -0.15 -0.72
CA TRP A 41 -5.67 0.69 -0.11
C TRP A 41 -6.12 1.33 1.20
N GLN A 42 -7.38 1.75 1.30
CA GLN A 42 -7.92 2.31 2.53
C GLN A 42 -7.91 1.26 3.65
N LYS A 43 -8.25 0.01 3.32
CA LYS A 43 -8.12 -1.15 4.20
C LYS A 43 -6.68 -1.36 4.66
N TRP A 44 -5.73 -1.38 3.72
CA TRP A 44 -4.29 -1.45 4.03
C TRP A 44 -3.85 -0.32 4.96
N LYS A 45 -4.21 0.92 4.64
CA LYS A 45 -3.87 2.11 5.42
C LYS A 45 -4.38 1.98 6.86
N GLU A 46 -5.62 1.55 7.04
CA GLU A 46 -6.21 1.37 8.36
C GLU A 46 -5.47 0.30 9.18
N ILE A 47 -5.10 -0.83 8.56
CA ILE A 47 -4.29 -1.86 9.21
C ILE A 47 -2.94 -1.28 9.67
N GLN A 48 -2.23 -0.53 8.82
CA GLN A 48 -0.92 0.03 9.21
C GLN A 48 -1.02 1.07 10.33
N LEU A 49 -2.08 1.89 10.33
CA LEU A 49 -2.36 2.85 11.41
C LEU A 49 -2.71 2.15 12.73
N GLN A 50 -3.53 1.10 12.68
CA GLN A 50 -3.85 0.29 13.86
C GLN A 50 -2.61 -0.40 14.40
N THR A 51 -1.76 -0.97 13.54
CA THR A 51 -0.47 -1.55 13.94
C THR A 51 0.41 -0.52 14.61
N ALA A 52 0.54 0.69 14.06
CA ALA A 52 1.33 1.75 14.67
C ALA A 52 0.85 2.14 16.07
N ALA A 53 -0.47 2.17 16.29
CA ALA A 53 -1.06 2.46 17.60
C ALA A 53 -0.85 1.34 18.64
N LEU A 54 -0.51 0.12 18.20
CA LEU A 54 -0.21 -1.02 19.06
C LEU A 54 1.30 -1.18 19.35
N LEU A 55 2.16 -0.47 18.63
CA LEU A 55 3.60 -0.51 18.87
C LEU A 55 3.94 0.21 20.19
N PRO A 56 4.90 -0.30 20.98
CA PRO A 56 5.39 0.40 22.16
C PRO A 56 5.89 1.82 21.85
N ASP A 57 5.46 2.80 22.64
CA ASP A 57 5.85 4.22 22.49
C ASP A 57 7.37 4.41 22.47
N MET A 58 8.12 3.56 23.18
CA MET A 58 9.59 3.60 23.22
C MET A 58 10.26 3.47 21.84
N TYR A 59 9.58 2.90 20.84
CA TYR A 59 10.10 2.82 19.48
C TYR A 59 9.90 4.12 18.69
N GLY A 60 9.00 5.01 19.13
CA GLY A 60 8.72 6.28 18.47
C GLY A 60 8.18 6.14 17.04
N MET A 61 7.58 5.00 16.68
CA MET A 61 7.11 4.69 15.32
C MET A 61 5.60 4.96 15.13
N SER A 62 5.10 6.03 15.75
CA SER A 62 3.68 6.38 15.82
C SER A 62 3.05 6.76 14.48
N LYS A 63 3.87 7.20 13.51
CA LYS A 63 3.44 7.73 12.21
C LYS A 63 4.14 7.00 11.06
N PRO A 64 3.67 5.79 10.69
CA PRO A 64 4.22 5.10 9.54
C PRO A 64 4.01 5.90 8.26
N LYS A 65 5.01 5.90 7.37
CA LYS A 65 4.82 6.31 5.99
C LYS A 65 3.99 5.24 5.30
N ILE A 66 2.85 5.61 4.75
CA ILE A 66 1.97 4.72 3.98
C ILE A 66 1.92 5.27 2.55
N GLU A 67 2.45 4.53 1.59
CA GLU A 67 2.44 4.98 0.20
C GLU A 67 1.03 4.96 -0.39
N SER A 68 0.71 5.92 -1.26
CA SER A 68 -0.53 5.91 -2.04
C SER A 68 -0.58 4.71 -2.99
N TRP A 69 -1.79 4.21 -3.26
CA TRP A 69 -2.07 3.17 -4.26
C TRP A 69 -1.71 3.54 -5.70
N THR A 70 -1.38 4.81 -5.94
CA THR A 70 -0.86 5.33 -7.21
C THR A 70 0.26 6.35 -6.97
N ASN A 71 1.15 6.49 -7.95
CA ASN A 71 2.15 7.56 -8.01
C ASN A 71 1.79 8.66 -9.03
N GLY A 72 0.51 8.78 -9.40
CA GLY A 72 0.02 9.75 -10.39
C GLY A 72 0.10 9.26 -11.84
N TRP A 73 1.06 8.39 -12.15
CA TRP A 73 1.26 7.84 -13.50
C TRP A 73 0.84 6.36 -13.60
N ASN A 74 1.00 5.63 -12.51
CA ASN A 74 0.78 4.19 -12.44
C ASN A 74 -0.04 3.83 -11.20
N LEU A 75 -0.84 2.78 -11.34
CA LEU A 75 -1.26 1.97 -10.21
C LEU A 75 -0.05 1.26 -9.61
N ARG A 76 -0.06 0.98 -8.32
CA ARG A 76 1.01 0.24 -7.67
C ARG A 76 0.82 -1.27 -7.84
N SER A 77 1.90 -2.01 -8.06
CA SER A 77 1.89 -3.48 -8.04
C SER A 77 1.97 -4.08 -6.63
N HIS A 78 2.08 -3.22 -5.62
CA HIS A 78 2.15 -3.58 -4.21
C HIS A 78 1.76 -2.38 -3.35
N PHE A 79 1.33 -2.62 -2.12
CA PHE A 79 1.28 -1.59 -1.10
C PHE A 79 2.50 -1.67 -0.20
N TRP A 80 2.97 -0.50 0.24
CA TRP A 80 4.15 -0.36 1.06
C TRP A 80 3.88 0.56 2.23
N SER A 81 4.41 0.18 3.39
CA SER A 81 4.48 1.04 4.56
C SER A 81 5.84 0.90 5.23
N ALA A 82 6.37 2.02 5.73
CA ALA A 82 7.68 2.08 6.37
C ALA A 82 7.55 2.79 7.71
N TYR A 83 8.13 2.19 8.74
CA TYR A 83 8.13 2.69 10.11
C TYR A 83 9.52 3.23 10.44
N ARG A 84 9.54 4.50 10.84
CA ARG A 84 10.73 5.23 11.29
C ARG A 84 10.41 5.84 12.64
N SER A 85 11.39 5.94 13.52
CA SER A 85 11.23 6.76 14.71
C SER A 85 11.07 8.22 14.32
N GLU A 86 10.37 9.01 15.13
CA GLU A 86 10.17 10.45 14.88
C GLU A 86 11.49 11.21 14.67
N SER A 87 12.55 10.80 15.36
CA SER A 87 13.89 11.40 15.25
C SER A 87 14.73 10.94 14.05
N ARG A 88 14.27 9.94 13.27
CA ARG A 88 15.06 9.30 12.19
C ARG A 88 14.30 9.28 10.86
N GLN A 89 13.53 10.31 10.57
CA GLN A 89 12.69 10.35 9.35
C GLN A 89 13.51 10.34 8.05
N ASP A 90 14.73 10.86 8.09
CA ASP A 90 15.64 10.91 6.93
C ASP A 90 16.50 9.65 6.77
N GLU A 91 16.38 8.68 7.69
CA GLU A 91 17.13 7.44 7.65
C GLU A 91 16.37 6.32 6.91
N ASN A 92 17.02 5.17 6.73
CA ASN A 92 16.33 3.97 6.31
C ASN A 92 15.33 3.55 7.39
N ALA A 93 14.19 2.99 6.99
CA ALA A 93 13.22 2.51 7.95
C ALA A 93 13.77 1.30 8.70
N CYS A 94 13.45 1.17 9.98
CA CYS A 94 13.83 -0.01 10.77
C CYS A 94 12.89 -1.18 10.47
N LEU A 95 11.61 -0.87 10.18
CA LEU A 95 10.61 -1.85 9.78
C LEU A 95 9.93 -1.38 8.50
N ALA A 96 9.62 -2.33 7.63
CA ALA A 96 8.72 -2.08 6.53
C ALA A 96 7.78 -3.26 6.29
N VAL A 97 6.64 -2.97 5.71
CA VAL A 97 5.61 -3.95 5.40
C VAL A 97 5.19 -3.79 3.95
N LEU A 98 5.09 -4.90 3.26
CA LEU A 98 4.68 -5.00 1.87
C LEU A 98 3.51 -5.96 1.72
N LEU A 99 2.54 -5.58 0.90
CA LEU A 99 1.51 -6.47 0.39
C LEU A 99 1.54 -6.45 -1.14
N ASN A 100 1.66 -7.61 -1.77
CA ASN A 100 1.54 -7.75 -3.22
C ASN A 100 0.76 -9.02 -3.57
N GLN A 101 0.69 -9.38 -4.85
CA GLN A 101 -0.01 -10.58 -5.31
C GLN A 101 0.46 -11.88 -4.62
N LYS A 102 1.75 -11.98 -4.29
CA LYS A 102 2.39 -13.22 -3.86
C LYS A 102 2.40 -13.38 -2.35
N GLN A 103 2.51 -12.28 -1.61
CA GLN A 103 2.80 -12.34 -0.19
C GLN A 103 2.46 -11.05 0.56
N TYR A 104 2.30 -11.23 1.87
CA TYR A 104 2.43 -10.19 2.87
C TYR A 104 3.79 -10.38 3.54
N GLN A 105 4.66 -9.38 3.45
CA GLN A 105 6.04 -9.47 3.92
C GLN A 105 6.36 -8.35 4.90
N ILE A 106 7.05 -8.70 5.98
CA ILE A 106 7.63 -7.76 6.94
C ILE A 106 9.15 -7.80 6.77
N TYR A 107 9.76 -6.63 6.70
CA TYR A 107 11.20 -6.44 6.65
C TYR A 107 11.68 -5.90 8.00
N LEU A 108 12.69 -6.55 8.55
CA LEU A 108 13.51 -6.06 9.65
C LEU A 108 14.83 -5.60 9.01
N MET A 109 15.15 -4.31 9.11
CA MET A 109 16.32 -3.70 8.47
C MET A 109 17.36 -3.23 9.49
#